data_AF-A0A2A5MA26-F1
#
_entry.id   AF-A0A2A5MA26-F1
#
_cell.length_a   1.000
_cell.length_b   1.000
_cell.length_c   1.000
_cell.angle_alpha   90.00
_cell.angle_beta   90.00
_cell.angle_gamma   90.00
#
_symmetry.space_group_name_H-M   'P 1'
#
loop_
_entity.id
_entity.type
_entity.pdbx_description
1 polymer ?
#
loop_
_entity_poly.entity_id
_entity_poly.type
_entity_poly.pdbx_seq_one_letter_code
_entity_poly.pdbx_strand_id
1 'polypeptide(L)' 'GLRLGTPALTARGFKEKEMETVSNYIADILDDINNEKLQENIKQELKKLASNFIIYERAMF' A
#
# COMPACT_ATOMS: atom_id res chain seq x y z
N GLY A 1 0.31 17.19 -9.55
CA GLY A 1 1.34 16.44 -8.80
C GLY A 1 0.72 15.81 -7.58
N LEU A 2 1.19 14.64 -7.17
CA LEU A 2 0.68 13.90 -6.01
C LEU A 2 1.71 13.94 -4.87
N ARG A 3 1.27 14.17 -3.62
CA ARG A 3 2.14 14.14 -2.44
C ARG A 3 1.95 12.84 -1.69
N LEU A 4 3.04 12.11 -1.44
CA LEU A 4 3.06 10.84 -0.71
C LEU A 4 3.88 10.98 0.58
N GLY A 5 3.54 10.22 1.62
CA GLY A 5 4.23 10.24 2.90
C GLY A 5 4.20 8.88 3.60
N THR A 6 5.25 8.59 4.37
CA THR A 6 5.48 7.31 5.06
C THR A 6 5.00 7.19 6.52
N PRO A 7 4.74 8.27 7.31
CA PRO A 7 4.52 8.14 8.76
C PRO A 7 3.46 7.10 9.17
N ALA A 8 2.32 7.06 8.47
CA ALA A 8 1.24 6.13 8.78
C ALA A 8 1.61 4.66 8.50
N LEU A 9 2.37 4.39 7.44
CA LEU A 9 2.82 3.04 7.10
C LEU A 9 3.92 2.58 8.07
N THR A 10 4.86 3.47 8.38
CA THR A 10 5.92 3.19 9.38
C THR A 10 5.33 2.92 10.76
N ALA A 11 4.31 3.68 11.20
CA ALA A 11 3.61 3.44 12.46
C ALA A 11 2.93 2.07 12.52
N ARG A 12 2.53 1.52 11.36
CA ARG A 12 1.97 0.16 11.24
C ARG A 12 3.03 -0.95 11.18
N GLY A 13 4.31 -0.60 11.04
CA GLY A 13 5.43 -1.54 11.01
C GLY A 13 6.03 -1.79 9.63
N PHE A 14 5.65 -1.04 8.59
CA PHE A 14 6.29 -1.16 7.27
C PHE A 14 7.76 -0.73 7.34
N LYS A 15 8.62 -1.47 6.63
CA LYS A 15 10.04 -1.20 6.48
C LYS A 15 10.41 -1.02 5.01
N GLU A 16 11.70 -0.94 4.71
CA GLU A 16 12.25 -0.67 3.38
C GLU A 16 11.72 -1.64 2.33
N LYS A 17 11.61 -2.93 2.66
CA LYS A 17 11.14 -3.97 1.73
C LYS A 17 9.69 -3.78 1.30
N GLU A 18 8.82 -3.45 2.24
CA GLU A 18 7.41 -3.20 1.94
C GLU A 18 7.23 -1.88 1.19
N MET A 19 8.04 -0.86 1.55
CA MET A 19 8.03 0.42 0.85
C MET A 19 8.51 0.31 -0.60
N GLU A 20 9.51 -0.51 -0.88
CA GLU A 20 9.96 -0.82 -2.24
C GLU A 20 8.81 -1.45 -3.06
N THR A 21 8.14 -2.46 -2.48
CA THR A 21 6.98 -3.12 -3.11
C THR A 21 5.87 -2.13 -3.43
N VAL A 22 5.49 -1.28 -2.46
CA VAL A 22 4.45 -0.26 -2.65
C VAL A 22 4.86 0.76 -3.71
N SER A 23 6.14 1.17 -3.74
CA SER A 23 6.64 2.14 -4.72
C SER A 23 6.63 1.59 -6.14
N ASN A 24 6.99 0.32 -6.32
CA ASN A 24 6.90 -0.36 -7.61
C ASN A 24 5.45 -0.44 -8.09
N TYR A 25 4.49 -0.80 -7.22
CA TYR A 25 3.07 -0.78 -7.59
C TYR A 25 2.54 0.62 -7.93
N ILE A 26 3.04 1.67 -7.26
CA ILE A 26 2.71 3.04 -7.63
C ILE A 26 3.23 3.35 -9.03
N ALA A 27 4.47 2.96 -9.36
CA ALA A 27 5.03 3.13 -10.70
C ALA A 27 4.23 2.36 -11.76
N ASP A 28 3.91 1.08 -11.52
CA ASP A 28 3.12 0.24 -12.43
C ASP A 28 1.76 0.87 -12.75
N ILE A 29 1.08 1.44 -11.75
CA ILE A 29 -0.21 2.12 -11.95
C ILE A 29 -0.03 3.43 -12.72
N LEU A 30 1.02 4.20 -12.47
CA LEU A 30 1.24 5.48 -13.15
C LEU A 30 1.65 5.26 -14.62
N ASP A 31 2.35 4.18 -14.93
CA ASP A 31 2.73 3.80 -16.29
C ASP A 31 1.53 3.29 -17.12
N ASP A 32 0.52 2.69 -16.48
CA ASP A 32 -0.73 2.24 -17.13
C ASP A 32 -2.00 2.70 -16.36
N ILE A 33 -2.17 4.03 -16.31
CA ILE A 33 -3.17 4.68 -15.43
C ILE A 33 -4.63 4.35 -15.74
N ASN A 34 -4.94 3.88 -16.95
CA ASN A 34 -6.32 3.55 -17.35
C ASN A 34 -6.65 2.06 -17.17
N ASN A 35 -5.70 1.25 -16.70
CA ASN A 35 -5.89 -0.18 -16.54
C ASN A 35 -6.52 -0.51 -15.18
N GLU A 36 -7.86 -0.44 -15.13
CA GLU A 36 -8.63 -0.76 -13.92
C GLU A 36 -8.39 -2.19 -13.42
N LYS A 37 -8.12 -3.13 -14.34
CA LYS A 37 -7.84 -4.53 -13.98
C LYS A 37 -6.52 -4.66 -13.23
N LEU A 38 -5.48 -3.94 -13.65
CA LEU A 38 -4.20 -3.85 -12.93
C LEU A 38 -4.40 -3.27 -11.54
N GLN A 39 -5.17 -2.18 -11.43
CA GLN A 39 -5.47 -1.52 -10.15
C GLN A 39 -6.21 -2.45 -9.18
N GLU A 40 -7.22 -3.19 -9.65
CA GLU A 40 -7.95 -4.13 -8.80
C GLU A 40 -7.06 -5.32 -8.37
N ASN A 41 -6.18 -5.82 -9.24
CA ASN A 41 -5.22 -6.86 -8.87
C ASN A 41 -4.26 -6.37 -7.78
N ILE A 42 -3.64 -5.19 -7.97
CA ILE A 42 -2.71 -4.59 -7.01
C ILE A 42 -3.40 -4.34 -5.67
N LYS A 43 -4.66 -3.89 -5.68
CA LYS A 43 -5.46 -3.69 -4.47
C LYS A 43 -5.63 -4.98 -3.67
N GLN A 44 -5.85 -6.12 -4.32
CA GLN A 44 -5.95 -7.41 -3.61
C GLN A 44 -4.60 -7.84 -3.01
N GLU A 45 -3.49 -7.64 -3.73
CA GLU A 45 -2.15 -7.93 -3.23
C GLU A 45 -1.76 -7.02 -2.06
N LEU A 46 -2.05 -5.71 -2.15
CA LEU A 46 -1.83 -4.76 -1.05
C LEU A 46 -2.71 -5.06 0.16
N LYS A 47 -3.94 -5.56 -0.03
CA LYS A 47 -4.80 -6.01 1.07
C LYS A 47 -4.17 -7.17 1.84
N LYS A 48 -3.61 -8.17 1.13
CA LYS A 48 -2.88 -9.29 1.74
C LYS A 48 -1.61 -8.81 2.47
N LEU A 49 -0.88 -7.88 1.87
CA LEU A 49 0.30 -7.28 2.52
C LEU A 49 -0.11 -6.56 3.82
N ALA A 50 -1.12 -5.69 3.74
CA ALA A 50 -1.58 -4.88 4.86
C ALA A 50 -2.19 -5.70 6.01
N SER A 51 -2.74 -6.89 5.74
CA SER A 51 -3.23 -7.78 6.80
C SER A 51 -2.14 -8.31 7.73
N ASN A 52 -0.86 -8.25 7.33
CA ASN A 52 0.27 -8.60 8.19
C ASN A 52 0.66 -7.49 9.18
N PHE A 53 0.08 -6.29 9.04
CA PHE A 53 0.45 -5.07 9.78
C PHE A 53 -0.79 -4.41 10.41
N ILE A 54 -1.47 -5.13 11.29
CA ILE A 54 -2.64 -4.65 12.05
C ILE A 54 -2.18 -4.17 13.42
N ILE A 55 -2.46 -2.91 13.74
CA ILE A 55 -2.07 -2.26 15.01
C ILE A 55 -3.25 -1.95 15.94
N TYR A 56 -4.49 -2.13 15.47
CA TYR A 56 -5.70 -1.90 16.25
C TYR A 56 -6.57 -3.15 16.24
N GLU A 57 -6.89 -3.66 17.43
CA GLU A 57 -7.76 -4.84 17.60
C GLU A 57 -9.26 -4.47 17.70
N ARG A 58 -9.55 -3.19 17.96
CA ARG A 58 -10.90 -2.65 18.16
C ARG A 58 -10.99 -1.22 17.67
N ALA A 59 -12.20 -0.80 17.30
CA ALA A 59 -12.46 0.54 16.76
C ALA A 59 -12.62 1.61 17.85
N MET A 60 -12.96 1.23 19.08
CA MET A 60 -13.12 2.11 20.24
C MET A 60 -12.29 1.56 21.39
N PHE A 61 -11.50 2.42 22.04
CA PHE A 61 -10.62 2.06 23.15
C PHE A 61 -11.30 2.25 24.50
#